data_AF-A0A0B7MIY2-F1
#
_entry.id   AF-A0A0B7MIY2-F1
#
_cell.length_a   1.000
_cell.length_b   1.000
_cell.length_c   1.000
_cell.angle_alpha   90.00
_cell.angle_beta   90.00
_cell.angle_gamma   90.00
#
_symmetry.space_group_name_H-M   'P 1'
#
loop_
_entity.id
_entity.type
_entity.pdbx_description
1 polymer ?
#
loop_
_entity_poly.entity_id
_entity_poly.type
_entity_poly.pdbx_seq_one_letter_code
_entity_poly.pdbx_strand_id
1 'polypeptide(L)'
;MTMVDANDFFQHKNIEPIKLDFSPQIDSYYERDVIFANELGNNSFSHPITNVDYRGLYLQMIEEGGARGEVIFTNNPLKIYDLGYIDGVCIGAVHEREKLRELFVSFGAMVPVITIQDIGPEPWGVIGSNVSDFEGGVLKLLPEDADDTAEKIREMIKEETGKSVDVLIFGDGAYKDPDTGIYELADPHPAIGVSSGLKSAGLRSGSKLKLVVDTLYRKGYSKEEIITYLENKEGEKVEENLGTTPRSATSIIGTLADLVAGSADAGTPIVLVRGFKYKQKS
;
A
#
# COMPACT_ATOMS: atom_id res chain seq x y z
N MET A 1 11.21 -14.72 -8.48
CA MET A 1 10.34 -15.35 -9.49
C MET A 1 9.85 -14.26 -10.44
N THR A 2 9.77 -14.52 -11.75
CA THR A 2 9.25 -13.56 -12.73
C THR A 2 8.03 -14.20 -13.37
N MET A 3 6.88 -13.53 -13.32
CA MET A 3 5.62 -14.09 -13.84
C MET A 3 4.97 -13.16 -14.84
N VAL A 4 4.42 -13.76 -15.88
CA VAL A 4 3.51 -13.12 -16.81
C VAL A 4 2.63 -14.21 -17.41
N ASP A 5 1.34 -13.93 -17.63
CA ASP A 5 0.52 -14.85 -18.41
C ASP A 5 1.14 -14.98 -19.81
N ALA A 6 1.42 -16.22 -20.22
CA ALA A 6 2.15 -16.46 -21.45
C ALA A 6 1.33 -15.99 -22.67
N ASN A 7 0.02 -16.24 -22.68
CA ASN A 7 -0.83 -15.84 -23.80
C ASN A 7 -0.93 -14.33 -23.91
N ASP A 8 -1.11 -13.65 -22.78
CA ASP A 8 -1.21 -12.20 -22.75
C ASP A 8 0.13 -11.53 -23.08
N PHE A 9 1.26 -12.07 -22.61
CA PHE A 9 2.60 -11.57 -22.95
C PHE A 9 2.91 -11.68 -24.44
N PHE A 10 2.46 -12.76 -25.10
CA PHE A 10 2.66 -12.95 -26.53
C PHE A 10 1.66 -12.14 -27.39
N GLN A 11 0.46 -11.88 -26.89
CA GLN A 11 -0.60 -11.18 -27.65
C GLN A 11 -0.61 -9.66 -27.44
N HIS A 12 -0.21 -9.17 -26.28
CA HIS A 12 -0.23 -7.75 -25.92
C HIS A 12 1.19 -7.23 -25.73
N LYS A 13 1.64 -6.33 -26.62
CA LYS A 13 3.04 -5.84 -26.70
C LYS A 13 3.57 -5.07 -25.47
N ASN A 14 2.76 -4.83 -24.43
CA ASN A 14 3.10 -3.93 -23.32
C ASN A 14 2.87 -4.53 -21.92
N ILE A 15 2.88 -5.86 -21.77
CA ILE A 15 2.75 -6.46 -20.43
C ILE A 15 4.13 -6.65 -19.82
N GLU A 16 4.42 -5.88 -18.76
CA GLU A 16 5.66 -6.04 -17.99
C GLU A 16 5.52 -7.23 -17.02
N PRO A 17 6.48 -8.18 -17.02
CA PRO A 17 6.45 -9.29 -16.09
C PRO A 17 6.61 -8.84 -14.64
N ILE A 18 5.77 -9.37 -13.76
CA ILE A 18 5.85 -9.11 -12.31
C ILE A 18 7.05 -9.88 -11.77
N LYS A 19 7.99 -9.17 -11.13
CA LYS A 19 9.13 -9.76 -10.42
C LYS A 19 8.83 -9.81 -8.94
N LEU A 20 8.68 -11.02 -8.41
CA LEU A 20 8.57 -11.29 -6.99
C LEU A 20 9.95 -11.63 -6.42
N ASP A 21 10.40 -10.82 -5.45
CA ASP A 21 11.65 -11.06 -4.73
C ASP A 21 11.38 -11.79 -3.40
N PHE A 22 11.89 -13.01 -3.29
CA PHE A 22 11.81 -13.83 -2.09
C PHE A 22 13.07 -13.78 -1.23
N SER A 23 14.13 -13.11 -1.70
CA SER A 23 15.43 -13.02 -1.01
C SER A 23 15.31 -12.56 0.45
N PRO A 24 14.46 -11.56 0.79
CA PRO A 24 14.30 -11.13 2.19
C PRO A 24 13.69 -12.19 3.12
N GLN A 25 13.02 -13.21 2.57
CA GLN A 25 12.27 -14.22 3.32
C GLN A 25 12.96 -15.59 3.31
N ILE A 26 14.12 -15.72 2.64
CA ILE A 26 14.85 -16.99 2.54
C ILE A 26 15.14 -17.57 3.93
N ASP A 27 15.58 -16.73 4.86
CA ASP A 27 15.93 -17.17 6.21
C ASP A 27 14.71 -17.68 6.98
N SER A 28 13.52 -17.10 6.75
CA SER A 28 12.31 -17.55 7.44
C SER A 28 11.87 -18.94 7.00
N TYR A 29 12.13 -19.35 5.74
CA TYR A 29 11.79 -20.70 5.29
C TYR A 29 12.61 -21.81 5.96
N TYR A 30 13.76 -21.49 6.54
CA TYR A 30 14.55 -22.43 7.34
C TYR A 30 14.19 -22.41 8.83
N GLU A 31 13.37 -21.46 9.26
CA GLU A 31 12.91 -21.37 10.64
C GLU A 31 12.03 -22.58 10.98
N ARG A 32 12.48 -23.34 11.97
CA ARG A 32 11.80 -24.56 12.42
C ARG A 32 10.81 -24.28 13.53
N ASP A 33 11.09 -23.25 14.31
CA ASP A 33 10.37 -22.92 15.52
C ASP A 33 9.03 -22.28 15.17
N VAL A 34 8.00 -22.74 15.86
CA VAL A 34 6.64 -22.22 15.80
C VAL A 34 6.21 -22.04 17.23
N ILE A 35 5.64 -20.89 17.55
CA ILE A 35 5.07 -20.65 18.88
C ILE A 35 3.57 -20.93 18.78
N PHE A 36 3.12 -21.95 19.48
CA PHE A 36 1.71 -22.31 19.56
C PHE A 36 1.01 -21.50 20.65
N ALA A 37 -0.28 -21.22 20.47
CA ALA A 37 -1.05 -20.43 21.44
C ALA A 37 -1.01 -20.99 22.88
N ASN A 38 -0.93 -22.31 23.04
CA ASN A 38 -0.85 -22.98 24.34
C ASN A 38 0.50 -22.79 25.07
N GLU A 39 1.60 -22.54 24.33
CA GLU A 39 2.93 -22.30 24.88
C GLU A 39 3.06 -20.90 25.50
N LEU A 40 2.17 -19.98 25.12
CA LEU A 40 2.17 -18.61 25.63
C LEU A 40 1.67 -18.49 27.08
N GLY A 41 1.00 -19.52 27.60
CA GLY A 41 0.43 -19.50 28.96
C GLY A 41 -0.52 -18.32 29.16
N ASN A 42 -0.33 -17.54 30.22
CA ASN A 42 -1.14 -16.36 30.55
C ASN A 42 -0.65 -15.06 29.89
N ASN A 43 0.33 -15.13 28.98
CA ASN A 43 0.84 -13.93 28.33
C ASN A 43 -0.19 -13.38 27.33
N SER A 44 -0.40 -12.06 27.39
CA SER A 44 -1.18 -11.29 26.43
C SER A 44 -0.27 -10.30 25.72
N PHE A 45 -0.39 -10.21 24.40
CA PHE A 45 0.33 -9.26 23.55
C PHE A 45 -0.65 -8.21 23.05
N SER A 46 -1.19 -7.43 23.99
CA SER A 46 -2.07 -6.32 23.67
C SER A 46 -1.32 -5.23 22.91
N HIS A 47 -2.00 -4.65 21.92
CA HIS A 47 -1.47 -3.50 21.20
C HIS A 47 -1.14 -2.34 22.16
N PRO A 48 0.05 -1.71 22.08
CA PRO A 48 0.56 -0.82 23.12
C PRO A 48 -0.27 0.46 23.35
N ILE A 49 -1.11 0.82 22.38
CA ILE A 49 -1.96 2.03 22.45
C ILE A 49 -3.42 1.65 22.71
N THR A 50 -4.04 0.91 21.79
CA THR A 50 -5.44 0.50 21.86
C THR A 50 -5.73 -0.54 22.96
N ASN A 51 -4.71 -1.20 23.51
CA ASN A 51 -4.80 -2.31 24.47
C ASN A 51 -5.59 -3.54 23.97
N VAL A 52 -5.90 -3.61 22.68
CA VAL A 52 -6.60 -4.74 22.07
C VAL A 52 -5.67 -5.95 22.00
N ASP A 53 -6.11 -7.10 22.53
CA ASP A 53 -5.50 -8.40 22.26
C ASP A 53 -6.08 -8.97 20.95
N TYR A 54 -5.37 -8.77 19.85
CA TYR A 54 -5.82 -9.25 18.53
C TYR A 54 -5.93 -10.77 18.46
N ARG A 55 -5.10 -11.52 19.21
CA ARG A 55 -5.23 -12.99 19.28
C ARG A 55 -6.59 -13.35 19.88
N GLY A 56 -6.94 -12.74 21.01
CA GLY A 56 -8.23 -12.93 21.67
C GLY A 56 -9.39 -12.53 20.77
N LEU A 57 -9.28 -11.36 20.11
CA LEU A 57 -10.28 -10.86 19.17
C LEU A 57 -10.57 -11.86 18.05
N TYR A 58 -9.55 -12.35 17.34
CA TYR A 58 -9.73 -13.30 16.25
C TYR A 58 -10.30 -14.63 16.72
N LEU A 59 -9.81 -15.17 17.85
CA LEU A 59 -10.31 -16.42 18.40
C LEU A 59 -11.79 -16.31 18.79
N GLN A 60 -12.18 -15.21 19.45
CA GLN A 60 -13.57 -14.96 19.82
C GLN A 60 -14.47 -14.86 18.58
N MET A 61 -14.04 -14.15 17.53
CA MET A 61 -14.80 -14.05 16.28
C MET A 61 -15.01 -15.42 15.61
N ILE A 62 -13.99 -16.28 15.62
CA ILE A 62 -14.07 -17.65 15.08
C ILE A 62 -15.06 -18.50 15.90
N GLU A 63 -15.00 -18.38 17.23
CA GLU A 63 -15.90 -19.10 18.15
C GLU A 63 -17.35 -18.64 18.03
N GLU A 64 -17.60 -17.33 17.91
CA GLU A 64 -18.92 -16.75 17.65
C GLU A 64 -19.49 -17.22 16.31
N GLY A 65 -18.62 -17.44 15.32
CA GLY A 65 -18.96 -18.08 14.04
C GLY A 65 -19.24 -19.59 14.13
N GLY A 66 -19.12 -20.21 15.32
CA GLY A 66 -19.38 -21.63 15.55
C GLY A 66 -18.22 -22.57 15.17
N ALA A 67 -17.02 -22.04 14.96
CA ALA A 67 -15.82 -22.80 14.63
C ALA A 67 -14.83 -22.83 15.81
N ARG A 68 -13.78 -23.66 15.70
CA ARG A 68 -12.66 -23.68 16.65
C ARG A 68 -11.48 -22.95 16.03
N GLY A 69 -10.94 -21.97 16.73
CA GLY A 69 -9.75 -21.24 16.30
C GLY A 69 -8.49 -21.76 16.99
N GLU A 70 -7.39 -21.80 16.23
CA GLU A 70 -6.04 -21.99 16.75
C GLU A 70 -5.13 -20.92 16.13
N VAL A 71 -4.20 -20.38 16.92
CA VAL A 71 -3.24 -19.38 16.47
C VAL A 71 -1.84 -19.93 16.64
N ILE A 72 -1.04 -19.80 15.58
CA ILE A 72 0.39 -20.06 15.60
C ILE A 72 1.14 -18.80 15.19
N PHE A 73 2.30 -18.55 15.81
CA PHE A 73 3.18 -17.45 15.44
C PHE A 73 4.42 -18.02 14.76
N THR A 74 4.70 -17.57 13.55
CA THR A 74 5.83 -18.02 12.73
C THR A 74 6.12 -17.00 11.63
N ASN A 75 7.40 -16.87 11.25
CA ASN A 75 7.77 -16.12 10.04
C ASN A 75 7.72 -17.01 8.78
N ASN A 76 7.46 -18.31 8.94
CA ASN A 76 7.37 -19.28 7.85
C ASN A 76 5.90 -19.65 7.58
N PRO A 77 5.26 -19.07 6.54
CA PRO A 77 3.84 -19.34 6.26
C PRO A 77 3.56 -20.81 5.93
N LEU A 78 4.57 -21.58 5.48
CA LEU A 78 4.41 -22.98 5.12
C LEU A 78 4.24 -23.90 6.35
N LYS A 79 4.47 -23.39 7.56
CA LYS A 79 4.27 -24.13 8.81
C LYS A 79 2.82 -24.53 9.08
N ILE A 80 1.86 -23.93 8.37
CA ILE A 80 0.47 -24.37 8.42
C ILE A 80 0.30 -25.84 8.00
N TYR A 81 1.19 -26.36 7.13
CA TYR A 81 1.17 -27.76 6.73
C TYR A 81 1.56 -28.74 7.85
N ASP A 82 2.27 -28.27 8.88
CA ASP A 82 2.62 -29.08 10.05
C ASP A 82 1.36 -29.40 10.91
N LEU A 83 0.26 -28.64 10.73
CA LEU A 83 -1.02 -28.88 11.41
C LEU A 83 -1.84 -30.03 10.79
N GLY A 84 -1.38 -30.60 9.67
CA GLY A 84 -1.99 -31.75 9.01
C GLY A 84 -2.76 -31.39 7.76
N TYR A 85 -3.87 -32.10 7.53
CA TYR A 85 -4.69 -31.89 6.33
C TYR A 85 -5.45 -30.57 6.42
N ILE A 86 -5.22 -29.71 5.44
CA ILE A 86 -5.96 -28.47 5.25
C ILE A 86 -6.93 -28.65 4.08
N ASP A 87 -8.09 -27.98 4.13
CA ASP A 87 -9.08 -27.98 3.05
C ASP A 87 -8.98 -26.72 2.16
N GLY A 88 -8.27 -25.70 2.63
CA GLY A 88 -8.10 -24.43 1.93
C GLY A 88 -7.19 -23.47 2.70
N VAL A 89 -6.70 -22.45 2.01
CA VAL A 89 -5.89 -21.37 2.59
C VAL A 89 -6.54 -20.04 2.25
N CYS A 90 -6.79 -19.20 3.27
CA CYS A 90 -7.24 -17.82 3.09
C CYS A 90 -6.14 -16.86 3.56
N ILE A 91 -5.62 -16.06 2.64
CA ILE A 91 -4.51 -15.14 2.88
C ILE A 91 -5.08 -13.77 3.28
N GLY A 92 -4.91 -13.43 4.56
CA GLY A 92 -5.32 -12.14 5.15
C GLY A 92 -4.33 -11.00 4.97
N ALA A 93 -3.20 -11.21 4.28
CA ALA A 93 -2.25 -10.14 4.02
C ALA A 93 -2.83 -9.12 3.04
N VAL A 94 -2.58 -7.83 3.26
CA VAL A 94 -2.92 -6.80 2.26
C VAL A 94 -1.83 -6.73 1.19
N HIS A 95 -0.60 -6.39 1.57
CA HIS A 95 0.46 -6.07 0.60
C HIS A 95 1.13 -7.29 -0.05
N GLU A 96 1.36 -8.35 0.74
CA GLU A 96 2.10 -9.53 0.26
C GLU A 96 1.19 -10.64 -0.29
N ARG A 97 -0.11 -10.38 -0.44
CA ARG A 97 -1.12 -11.41 -0.75
C ARG A 97 -0.82 -12.23 -2.00
N GLU A 98 -0.50 -11.58 -3.12
CA GLU A 98 -0.19 -12.26 -4.38
C GLU A 98 1.10 -13.07 -4.25
N LYS A 99 2.10 -12.50 -3.57
CA LYS A 99 3.38 -13.19 -3.31
C LYS A 99 3.19 -14.45 -2.48
N LEU A 100 2.36 -14.38 -1.43
CA LEU A 100 2.04 -15.51 -0.57
C LEU A 100 1.17 -16.53 -1.31
N ARG A 101 0.19 -16.09 -2.11
CA ARG A 101 -0.64 -16.97 -2.92
C ARG A 101 0.22 -17.79 -3.86
N GLU A 102 1.13 -17.14 -4.58
CA GLU A 102 2.08 -17.81 -5.46
C GLU A 102 3.05 -18.73 -4.71
N LEU A 103 3.47 -18.35 -3.49
CA LEU A 103 4.28 -19.23 -2.65
C LEU A 103 3.53 -20.54 -2.35
N PHE A 104 2.28 -20.47 -1.89
CA PHE A 104 1.49 -21.67 -1.60
C PHE A 104 1.23 -22.52 -2.86
N VAL A 105 0.87 -21.88 -3.97
CA VAL A 105 0.63 -22.58 -5.26
C VAL A 105 1.91 -23.25 -5.77
N SER A 106 3.05 -22.56 -5.72
CA SER A 106 4.35 -23.08 -6.19
C SER A 106 4.88 -24.24 -5.35
N PHE A 107 4.58 -24.25 -4.05
CA PHE A 107 4.91 -25.36 -3.15
C PHE A 107 3.91 -26.53 -3.21
N GLY A 108 2.96 -26.48 -4.15
CA GLY A 108 2.08 -27.60 -4.47
C GLY A 108 0.84 -27.69 -3.58
N ALA A 109 0.32 -26.56 -3.09
CA ALA A 109 -0.99 -26.53 -2.46
C ALA A 109 -2.03 -27.22 -3.38
N MET A 110 -2.56 -28.36 -2.94
CA MET A 110 -3.61 -29.11 -3.66
C MET A 110 -5.01 -28.62 -3.31
N VAL A 111 -5.10 -27.53 -2.55
CA VAL A 111 -6.32 -26.95 -2.00
C VAL A 111 -6.53 -25.55 -2.56
N PRO A 112 -7.76 -25.03 -2.54
CA PRO A 112 -8.02 -23.64 -2.89
C PRO A 112 -7.16 -22.69 -2.04
N VAL A 113 -6.44 -21.79 -2.70
CA VAL A 113 -5.71 -20.69 -2.08
C VAL A 113 -6.34 -19.39 -2.54
N ILE A 114 -7.05 -18.74 -1.62
CA ILE A 114 -7.74 -17.47 -1.83
C ILE A 114 -7.07 -16.37 -1.00
N THR A 115 -7.34 -15.13 -1.36
CA THR A 115 -6.95 -13.93 -0.62
C THR A 115 -8.20 -13.22 -0.13
N ILE A 116 -8.03 -12.25 0.76
CA ILE A 116 -9.09 -11.31 1.13
C ILE A 116 -9.64 -10.48 -0.04
N GLN A 117 -8.96 -10.44 -1.19
CA GLN A 117 -9.48 -9.83 -2.42
C GLN A 117 -10.60 -10.67 -3.05
N ASP A 118 -10.54 -11.99 -2.90
CA ASP A 118 -11.51 -12.92 -3.48
C ASP A 118 -12.80 -13.02 -2.64
N ILE A 119 -12.81 -12.39 -1.47
CA ILE A 119 -13.95 -12.36 -0.55
C ILE A 119 -14.65 -11.02 -0.72
N GLY A 120 -15.83 -11.00 -1.34
CA GLY A 120 -16.61 -9.78 -1.58
C GLY A 120 -16.69 -9.37 -3.05
N PRO A 121 -17.17 -8.16 -3.35
CA PRO A 121 -17.33 -7.70 -4.73
C PRO A 121 -15.99 -7.29 -5.35
N GLU A 122 -15.84 -7.54 -6.65
CA GLU A 122 -14.72 -7.04 -7.43
C GLU A 122 -14.73 -5.50 -7.52
N PRO A 123 -13.57 -4.84 -7.68
CA PRO A 123 -12.23 -5.43 -7.83
C PRO A 123 -11.49 -5.66 -6.50
N TRP A 124 -12.06 -5.24 -5.36
CA TRP A 124 -11.34 -5.12 -4.09
C TRP A 124 -11.60 -6.27 -3.10
N GLY A 125 -12.73 -6.97 -3.20
CA GLY A 125 -13.20 -7.84 -2.14
C GLY A 125 -13.42 -7.06 -0.84
N VAL A 126 -12.79 -7.50 0.25
CA VAL A 126 -12.80 -6.78 1.54
C VAL A 126 -11.51 -5.99 1.78
N ILE A 127 -10.63 -5.86 0.79
CA ILE A 127 -9.42 -5.04 0.90
C ILE A 127 -9.78 -3.57 1.10
N GLY A 128 -9.12 -2.92 2.05
CA GLY A 128 -9.36 -1.52 2.40
C GLY A 128 -10.76 -1.25 2.95
N SER A 129 -11.48 -2.31 3.34
CA SER A 129 -12.76 -2.15 4.00
C SER A 129 -12.57 -1.66 5.43
N ASN A 130 -13.52 -0.87 5.90
CA ASN A 130 -13.56 -0.41 7.28
C ASN A 130 -14.87 -0.85 7.94
N VAL A 131 -14.84 -1.08 9.25
CA VAL A 131 -16.05 -1.43 9.99
C VAL A 131 -16.92 -0.19 10.10
N SER A 132 -18.14 -0.27 9.56
CA SER A 132 -19.13 0.80 9.67
C SER A 132 -20.08 0.57 10.85
N ASP A 133 -20.43 -0.69 11.10
CA ASP A 133 -21.23 -1.11 12.25
C ASP A 133 -20.73 -2.48 12.70
N PHE A 134 -20.13 -2.51 13.89
CA PHE A 134 -19.54 -3.74 14.44
C PHE A 134 -20.63 -4.73 14.90
N GLU A 135 -21.73 -4.26 15.50
CA GLU A 135 -22.80 -5.14 15.97
C GLU A 135 -23.66 -5.66 14.81
N GLY A 136 -23.91 -4.80 13.81
CA GLY A 136 -24.63 -5.15 12.59
C GLY A 136 -23.81 -5.92 11.54
N GLY A 137 -22.49 -6.06 11.75
CA GLY A 137 -21.60 -6.71 10.79
C GLY A 137 -21.50 -5.96 9.45
N VAL A 138 -21.61 -4.63 9.46
CA VAL A 138 -21.62 -3.80 8.25
C VAL A 138 -20.21 -3.28 7.96
N LEU A 139 -19.73 -3.58 6.75
CA LEU A 139 -18.46 -3.08 6.23
C LEU A 139 -18.70 -1.96 5.21
N LYS A 140 -17.86 -0.94 5.27
CA LYS A 140 -17.71 0.07 4.22
C LYS A 140 -16.61 -0.39 3.28
N LEU A 141 -16.99 -0.76 2.05
CA LEU A 141 -16.07 -1.21 1.02
C LEU A 141 -15.48 -0.03 0.22
N LEU A 142 -14.38 -0.30 -0.48
CA LEU A 142 -13.84 0.63 -1.46
C LEU A 142 -14.79 0.77 -2.68
N PRO A 143 -14.76 1.92 -3.38
CA PRO A 143 -15.58 2.10 -4.58
C PRO A 143 -15.21 1.11 -5.69
N GLU A 144 -16.20 0.52 -6.33
CA GLU A 144 -16.02 -0.42 -7.46
C GLU A 144 -15.22 0.22 -8.62
N ASP A 145 -15.59 1.46 -8.98
CA ASP A 145 -14.87 2.28 -9.96
C ASP A 145 -14.48 3.63 -9.34
N ALA A 146 -13.37 3.61 -8.59
CA ALA A 146 -12.85 4.79 -7.91
C ALA A 146 -12.34 5.86 -8.91
N ASP A 147 -11.89 5.46 -10.10
CA ASP A 147 -11.42 6.38 -11.13
C ASP A 147 -12.59 7.15 -11.77
N ASP A 148 -13.66 6.46 -12.16
CA ASP A 148 -14.88 7.09 -12.68
C ASP A 148 -15.54 7.99 -11.63
N THR A 149 -15.54 7.57 -10.37
CA THR A 149 -16.00 8.39 -9.25
C THR A 149 -15.18 9.69 -9.15
N ALA A 150 -13.85 9.62 -9.29
CA ALA A 150 -12.98 10.80 -9.27
C ALA A 150 -13.24 11.72 -10.48
N GLU A 151 -13.49 11.17 -11.67
CA GLU A 151 -13.85 11.95 -12.86
C GLU A 151 -15.18 12.69 -12.67
N LYS A 152 -16.21 12.01 -12.16
CA LYS A 152 -17.52 12.63 -11.89
C LYS A 152 -17.41 13.79 -10.90
N ILE A 153 -16.67 13.61 -9.80
CA ILE A 153 -16.44 14.70 -8.83
C ILE A 153 -15.72 15.88 -9.50
N ARG A 154 -14.74 15.60 -10.36
CA ARG A 154 -14.02 16.64 -11.10
C ARG A 154 -14.97 17.44 -12.01
N GLU A 155 -15.83 16.75 -12.75
CA GLU A 155 -16.83 17.35 -13.64
C GLU A 155 -17.81 18.22 -12.85
N MET A 156 -18.35 17.71 -11.74
CA MET A 156 -19.24 18.47 -10.85
C MET A 156 -18.57 19.75 -10.34
N ILE A 157 -17.31 19.70 -9.91
CA ILE A 157 -16.57 20.90 -9.47
C ILE A 157 -16.42 21.88 -10.64
N LYS A 158 -16.14 21.40 -11.85
CA LYS A 158 -15.99 22.24 -13.04
C LYS A 158 -17.30 22.93 -13.41
N GLU A 159 -18.43 22.22 -13.34
CA GLU A 159 -19.77 22.74 -13.63
C GLU A 159 -20.17 23.82 -12.62
N GLU A 160 -20.00 23.56 -11.32
CA GLU A 160 -20.43 24.46 -10.25
C GLU A 160 -19.52 25.69 -10.09
N THR A 161 -18.21 25.54 -10.33
CA THR A 161 -17.23 26.59 -10.00
C THR A 161 -16.51 27.19 -11.21
N GLY A 162 -16.62 26.55 -12.38
CA GLY A 162 -15.82 26.87 -13.57
C GLY A 162 -14.33 26.55 -13.44
N LYS A 163 -13.86 26.02 -12.30
CA LYS A 163 -12.43 25.72 -12.07
C LYS A 163 -12.05 24.35 -12.61
N SER A 164 -10.89 24.28 -13.26
CA SER A 164 -10.28 23.01 -13.62
C SER A 164 -9.46 22.54 -12.43
N VAL A 165 -9.79 21.36 -11.91
CA VAL A 165 -9.07 20.70 -10.81
C VAL A 165 -8.78 19.27 -11.19
N ASP A 166 -7.93 18.62 -10.41
CA ASP A 166 -7.81 17.18 -10.40
C ASP A 166 -8.35 16.64 -9.08
N VAL A 167 -8.92 15.45 -9.14
CA VAL A 167 -9.46 14.72 -7.99
C VAL A 167 -8.68 13.43 -7.79
N LEU A 168 -8.38 13.13 -6.53
CA LEU A 168 -7.75 11.91 -6.07
C LEU A 168 -8.55 11.40 -4.87
N ILE A 169 -9.02 10.16 -4.95
CA ILE A 169 -9.60 9.41 -3.84
C ILE A 169 -8.42 8.70 -3.17
N PHE A 170 -8.13 9.07 -1.94
CA PHE A 170 -7.04 8.49 -1.15
C PHE A 170 -7.58 7.48 -0.15
N GLY A 171 -6.75 6.50 0.14
CA GLY A 171 -6.90 5.60 1.28
C GLY A 171 -5.84 5.92 2.33
N ASP A 172 -5.66 5.03 3.28
CA ASP A 172 -4.63 5.12 4.31
C ASP A 172 -3.24 5.23 3.67
N GLY A 173 -2.52 6.27 4.07
CA GLY A 173 -1.17 6.55 3.62
C GLY A 173 -0.19 5.57 4.23
N ALA A 174 0.94 5.33 3.55
CA ALA A 174 2.05 4.57 4.10
C ALA A 174 2.85 5.42 5.09
N TYR A 175 2.37 5.55 6.33
CA TYR A 175 2.99 6.35 7.37
C TYR A 175 3.50 5.48 8.52
N LYS A 176 4.72 5.75 8.97
CA LYS A 176 5.22 5.22 10.24
C LYS A 176 5.22 6.35 11.25
N ASP A 177 4.42 6.21 12.29
CA ASP A 177 4.46 7.14 13.42
C ASP A 177 5.82 7.03 14.13
N PRO A 178 6.61 8.12 14.21
CA PRO A 178 7.92 8.10 14.85
C PRO A 178 7.86 7.94 16.37
N ASP A 179 6.76 8.33 17.01
CA ASP A 179 6.62 8.28 18.47
C ASP A 179 6.19 6.89 18.94
N THR A 180 5.29 6.26 18.19
CA THR A 180 4.75 4.93 18.53
C THR A 180 5.46 3.78 17.80
N GLY A 181 6.12 4.08 16.67
CA GLY A 181 6.79 3.10 15.82
C GLY A 181 5.86 2.25 14.97
N ILE A 182 4.55 2.53 14.99
CA ILE A 182 3.51 1.76 14.28
C ILE A 182 3.42 2.23 12.84
N TYR A 183 3.25 1.28 11.93
CA TYR A 183 2.93 1.55 10.53
C TYR A 183 1.42 1.59 10.34
N GLU A 184 0.91 2.74 9.89
CA GLU A 184 -0.37 2.84 9.22
C GLU A 184 -0.11 2.49 7.76
N LEU A 185 -0.55 1.29 7.35
CA LEU A 185 -0.33 0.75 6.01
C LEU A 185 -1.46 -0.25 5.67
N ALA A 186 -2.70 0.12 6.00
CA ALA A 186 -3.85 -0.76 5.87
C ALA A 186 -4.31 -0.94 4.42
N ASP A 187 -4.16 0.10 3.59
CA ASP A 187 -4.62 0.07 2.20
C ASP A 187 -3.56 -0.41 1.22
N PRO A 188 -3.95 -1.07 0.11
CA PRO A 188 -3.01 -1.60 -0.87
C PRO A 188 -2.20 -0.48 -1.54
N HIS A 189 -2.82 0.68 -1.75
CA HIS A 189 -2.21 1.87 -2.32
C HIS A 189 -2.79 3.13 -1.67
N PRO A 190 -1.97 4.16 -1.38
CA PRO A 190 -2.48 5.43 -0.85
C PRO A 190 -3.42 6.20 -1.81
N ALA A 191 -3.37 5.89 -3.11
CA ALA A 191 -4.25 6.48 -4.12
C ALA A 191 -5.14 5.37 -4.69
N ILE A 192 -6.41 5.39 -4.31
CA ILE A 192 -7.41 4.37 -4.66
C ILE A 192 -8.03 4.67 -6.03
N GLY A 193 -8.31 5.94 -6.32
CA GLY A 193 -8.88 6.38 -7.58
C GLY A 193 -8.38 7.77 -7.98
N VAL A 194 -8.16 7.98 -9.27
CA VAL A 194 -7.61 9.23 -9.79
C VAL A 194 -8.33 9.71 -11.04
N SER A 195 -8.56 11.01 -11.08
CA SER A 195 -8.99 11.69 -12.30
C SER A 195 -7.93 11.61 -13.41
N SER A 196 -8.35 11.76 -14.66
CA SER A 196 -7.51 11.56 -15.85
C SER A 196 -6.30 12.50 -15.92
N GLY A 197 -6.37 13.70 -15.32
CA GLY A 197 -5.21 14.59 -15.22
C GLY A 197 -4.08 14.01 -14.37
N LEU A 198 -4.41 13.23 -13.34
CA LEU A 198 -3.45 12.57 -12.45
C LEU A 198 -3.01 11.17 -12.90
N LYS A 199 -3.75 10.50 -13.81
CA LYS A 199 -3.33 9.20 -14.39
C LYS A 199 -1.97 9.29 -15.08
N SER A 200 -1.66 10.45 -15.66
CA SER A 200 -0.38 10.72 -16.33
C SER A 200 0.67 11.33 -15.41
N ALA A 201 0.39 11.53 -14.13
CA ALA A 201 1.31 12.19 -13.21
C ALA A 201 2.58 11.33 -13.06
N GLY A 202 3.69 11.85 -13.57
CA GLY A 202 4.95 11.12 -13.64
C GLY A 202 5.54 10.79 -12.26
N LEU A 203 6.49 9.86 -12.27
CA LEU A 203 7.37 9.63 -11.13
C LEU A 203 8.20 10.88 -10.86
N ARG A 204 8.16 11.40 -9.62
CA ARG A 204 9.02 12.52 -9.23
C ARG A 204 10.42 12.00 -8.95
N SER A 205 11.36 12.34 -9.83
CA SER A 205 12.80 12.31 -9.53
C SER A 205 13.22 13.70 -9.08
N GLY A 206 13.64 13.84 -7.83
CA GLY A 206 14.27 15.07 -7.34
C GLY A 206 15.78 14.93 -7.36
N SER A 207 16.49 15.90 -7.94
CA SER A 207 17.92 16.09 -7.68
C SER A 207 18.11 16.52 -6.22
N LYS A 208 19.17 16.04 -5.56
CA LYS A 208 19.44 16.42 -4.16
C LYS A 208 19.96 17.85 -4.14
N LEU A 209 19.04 18.83 -4.15
CA LEU A 209 19.36 20.26 -4.21
C LEU A 209 20.45 20.67 -3.22
N LYS A 210 20.35 20.19 -1.97
CA LYS A 210 21.38 20.43 -0.94
C LYS A 210 22.76 19.92 -1.36
N LEU A 211 22.86 18.73 -1.94
CA LEU A 211 24.12 18.17 -2.43
C LEU A 211 24.68 19.03 -3.57
N VAL A 212 23.83 19.47 -4.50
CA VAL A 212 24.24 20.34 -5.63
C VAL A 212 24.76 21.68 -5.11
N VAL A 213 24.02 22.32 -4.21
CA VAL A 213 24.41 23.59 -3.57
C VAL A 213 25.72 23.42 -2.81
N ASP A 214 25.83 22.41 -1.94
CA ASP A 214 27.04 22.15 -1.16
C ASP A 214 28.25 21.84 -2.06
N THR A 215 28.04 21.14 -3.18
CA THR A 215 29.10 20.81 -4.14
C THR A 215 29.59 22.05 -4.88
N LEU A 216 28.69 22.90 -5.36
CA LEU A 216 29.05 24.13 -6.07
C LEU A 216 29.70 25.15 -5.13
N TYR A 217 29.19 25.27 -3.91
CA TYR A 217 29.79 26.11 -2.88
C TYR A 217 31.22 25.65 -2.54
N ARG A 218 31.45 24.34 -2.38
CA ARG A 218 32.80 23.77 -2.19
C ARG A 218 33.72 23.98 -3.39
N LYS A 219 33.16 24.12 -4.61
CA LYS A 219 33.90 24.45 -5.83
C LYS A 219 34.21 25.95 -5.95
N GLY A 220 33.82 26.77 -4.98
CA GLY A 220 34.10 28.20 -4.93
C GLY A 220 33.08 29.08 -5.64
N TYR A 221 31.92 28.55 -6.02
CA TYR A 221 30.85 29.36 -6.62
C TYR A 221 30.21 30.27 -5.56
N SER A 222 29.96 31.52 -5.93
CA SER A 222 29.17 32.45 -5.13
C SER A 222 27.70 32.04 -5.09
N LYS A 223 26.94 32.60 -4.14
CA LYS A 223 25.52 32.31 -3.97
C LYS A 223 24.72 32.68 -5.23
N GLU A 224 25.05 33.80 -5.85
CA GLU A 224 24.42 34.32 -7.06
C GLU A 224 24.67 33.41 -8.27
N GLU A 225 25.89 32.88 -8.40
CA GLU A 225 26.24 31.91 -9.45
C GLU A 225 25.55 30.56 -9.24
N ILE A 226 25.39 30.11 -7.99
CA ILE A 226 24.67 28.88 -7.66
C ILE A 226 23.18 29.01 -7.99
N ILE A 227 22.55 30.14 -7.63
CA ILE A 227 21.13 30.39 -7.96
C ILE A 227 20.95 30.39 -9.49
N THR A 228 21.79 31.12 -10.21
CA THR A 228 21.76 31.17 -11.67
C THR A 228 21.97 29.78 -12.29
N TYR A 229 22.89 28.99 -11.74
CA TYR A 229 23.15 27.62 -12.18
C TYR A 229 21.95 26.69 -11.96
N LEU A 230 21.22 26.85 -10.85
CA LEU A 230 20.03 26.05 -10.52
C LEU A 230 18.82 26.44 -11.37
N GLU A 231 18.60 27.73 -11.60
CA GLU A 231 17.53 28.25 -12.47
C GLU A 231 17.70 27.78 -13.92
N ASN A 232 18.94 27.76 -14.42
CA ASN A 232 19.25 27.24 -15.75
C ASN A 232 19.18 25.70 -15.85
N LYS A 233 19.26 24.98 -14.72
CA LYS A 233 19.22 23.51 -14.66
C LYS A 233 17.82 22.90 -14.74
N GLU A 234 16.73 23.68 -14.64
CA GLU A 234 15.36 23.14 -14.73
C GLU A 234 15.06 22.46 -16.09
N GLY A 235 15.92 22.63 -17.11
CA GLY A 235 15.81 22.03 -18.43
C GLY A 235 16.69 20.80 -18.72
N GLU A 236 17.75 20.51 -17.95
CA GLU A 236 18.71 19.44 -18.26
C GLU A 236 18.63 18.28 -17.25
N LYS A 237 18.24 17.09 -17.73
CA LYS A 237 18.34 15.83 -16.98
C LYS A 237 19.83 15.51 -16.76
N VAL A 238 20.36 15.87 -15.61
CA VAL A 238 21.66 15.35 -15.16
C VAL A 238 21.44 13.95 -14.60
N GLU A 239 22.12 12.96 -15.17
CA GLU A 239 22.31 11.64 -14.56
C GLU A 239 23.13 11.81 -13.27
N GLU A 240 22.45 12.15 -12.18
CA GLU A 240 23.03 12.06 -10.85
C GLU A 240 23.02 10.57 -10.44
N ASN A 241 24.20 9.96 -10.33
CA ASN A 241 24.44 8.61 -9.77
C ASN A 241 23.92 8.42 -8.33
N LEU A 242 23.31 9.45 -7.73
CA LEU A 242 22.72 9.49 -6.40
C LEU A 242 21.27 9.99 -6.49
N GLY A 243 20.50 9.41 -7.41
CA GLY A 243 19.06 9.66 -7.54
C GLY A 243 18.29 9.36 -6.24
N THR A 244 17.16 10.06 -6.06
CA THR A 244 16.14 9.66 -5.09
C THR A 244 15.31 8.52 -5.68
N THR A 245 14.83 7.59 -4.84
CA THR A 245 13.87 6.57 -5.31
C THR A 245 12.66 7.31 -5.91
N PRO A 246 12.38 7.13 -7.21
CA PRO A 246 11.28 7.82 -7.86
C PRO A 246 9.97 7.45 -7.16
N ARG A 247 9.20 8.44 -6.74
CA ARG A 247 7.90 8.25 -6.07
C ARG A 247 6.78 8.70 -6.98
N SER A 248 5.68 7.96 -6.99
CA SER A 248 4.48 8.39 -7.70
C SER A 248 3.96 9.69 -7.07
N ALA A 249 3.64 10.68 -7.91
CA ALA A 249 3.03 11.92 -7.44
C ALA A 249 1.69 11.65 -6.74
N THR A 250 0.89 10.70 -7.24
CA THR A 250 -0.40 10.33 -6.66
C THR A 250 -0.23 9.71 -5.27
N SER A 251 0.77 8.84 -5.07
CA SER A 251 1.07 8.29 -3.75
C SER A 251 1.54 9.35 -2.77
N ILE A 252 2.37 10.31 -3.21
CA ILE A 252 2.79 11.44 -2.34
C ILE A 252 1.59 12.28 -1.93
N ILE A 253 0.74 12.64 -2.89
CA ILE A 253 -0.44 13.48 -2.64
C ILE A 253 -1.42 12.74 -1.72
N GLY A 254 -1.70 11.46 -1.99
CA GLY A 254 -2.58 10.62 -1.17
C GLY A 254 -2.09 10.51 0.26
N THR A 255 -0.82 10.16 0.48
CA THR A 255 -0.24 10.11 1.84
C THR A 255 -0.23 11.48 2.52
N LEU A 256 0.00 12.58 1.81
CA LEU A 256 -0.08 13.91 2.40
C LEU A 256 -1.52 14.28 2.80
N ALA A 257 -2.50 13.89 1.99
CA ALA A 257 -3.91 14.12 2.29
C ALA A 257 -4.34 13.30 3.51
N ASP A 258 -3.97 12.02 3.57
CA ASP A 258 -4.21 11.14 4.71
C ASP A 258 -3.62 11.70 6.01
N LEU A 259 -2.35 12.12 6.01
CA LEU A 259 -1.71 12.72 7.18
C LEU A 259 -2.39 14.01 7.67
N VAL A 260 -3.06 14.75 6.78
CA VAL A 260 -3.79 15.97 7.13
C VAL A 260 -5.20 15.65 7.63
N ALA A 261 -5.87 14.66 7.03
CA ALA A 261 -7.20 14.23 7.43
C ALA A 261 -7.17 13.47 8.77
N GLY A 262 -6.14 12.64 8.98
CA GLY A 262 -5.99 11.74 10.10
C GLY A 262 -6.94 10.53 10.02
N SER A 263 -6.59 9.47 10.75
CA SER A 263 -7.37 8.22 10.79
C SER A 263 -8.56 8.26 11.74
N ALA A 264 -8.66 9.28 12.59
CA ALA A 264 -9.79 9.49 13.49
C ALA A 264 -10.90 10.27 12.77
N ASP A 265 -12.16 10.01 13.12
CA ASP A 265 -13.42 10.64 12.67
C ASP A 265 -13.48 12.19 12.86
N ALA A 266 -12.46 12.93 12.47
CA ALA A 266 -12.34 14.37 12.55
C ALA A 266 -13.19 15.09 11.48
N GLY A 267 -14.07 14.36 10.76
CA GLY A 267 -15.04 14.94 9.85
C GLY A 267 -14.45 15.75 8.70
N THR A 268 -13.17 15.51 8.34
CA THR A 268 -12.47 16.23 7.27
C THR A 268 -12.21 15.30 6.08
N PRO A 269 -13.24 14.89 5.32
CA PRO A 269 -13.11 13.92 4.22
C PRO A 269 -12.44 14.50 2.96
N ILE A 270 -12.15 15.81 2.94
CA ILE A 270 -11.69 16.51 1.74
C ILE A 270 -10.48 17.38 2.09
N VAL A 271 -9.37 17.16 1.38
CA VAL A 271 -8.15 17.96 1.48
C VAL A 271 -7.91 18.70 0.16
N LEU A 272 -7.78 20.03 0.23
CA LEU A 272 -7.42 20.84 -0.93
C LEU A 272 -5.90 21.04 -1.00
N VAL A 273 -5.26 20.38 -1.96
CA VAL A 273 -3.83 20.56 -2.23
C VAL A 273 -3.63 21.66 -3.29
N ARG A 274 -2.95 22.75 -2.96
CA ARG A 274 -2.68 23.87 -3.86
C ARG A 274 -1.18 24.08 -4.07
N GLY A 275 -0.79 24.41 -5.30
CA GLY A 275 0.60 24.72 -5.66
C GLY A 275 1.48 23.49 -5.92
N PHE A 276 0.89 22.29 -5.90
CA PHE A 276 1.60 21.07 -6.26
C PHE A 276 1.81 21.02 -7.77
N LYS A 277 3.08 21.13 -8.20
CA LYS A 277 3.45 21.02 -9.62
C LYS A 277 3.84 19.58 -9.93
N TYR A 278 3.18 18.97 -10.91
CA TYR A 278 3.54 17.65 -11.43
C TYR A 278 3.70 17.72 -12.95
N LYS A 279 4.59 16.90 -13.51
CA LYS A 279 4.75 16.77 -14.97
C LYS A 279 3.82 15.66 -15.46
N GLN A 280 3.09 15.92 -16.54
CA GLN A 280 2.38 14.87 -17.27
C GLN A 280 3.41 14.04 -18.03
N LYS A 281 3.30 12.71 -17.99
CA LYS A 281 4.02 11.83 -18.90
C LYS A 281 3.53 12.12 -20.32
N SER A 282 4.44 12.63 -21.15
CA SER A 282 4.30 12.76 -22.59
C SER A 282 4.30 11.39 -23.27
#